data_AF-A0A7C4IBW2-F1
#
_entry.id   AF-A0A7C4IBW2-F1
#
_cell.length_a   1.000
_cell.length_b   1.000
_cell.length_c   1.000
_cell.angle_alpha   90.00
_cell.angle_beta   90.00
_cell.angle_gamma   90.00
#
_symmetry.space_group_name_H-M   'P 1'
#
loop_
_entity.id
_entity.type
_entity.pdbx_description
1 polymer ?
#
loop_
_entity_poly.entity_id
_entity_poly.type
_entity_poly.pdbx_seq_one_letter_code
_entity_poly.pdbx_strand_id
1 'polypeptide(L)'
;MKLPQPNDRISEYVLIERVGTGAFGQVFKARHHVWPDQIVAIKIPTDPDYVRMLRREGIGLHHVDFGGGLGIRYRDEEPPAIGELIAALLARVDARGHADKTVLVEPGRSIVGNAGVLLARTIVVKRGTEKNFAVVDAAMNDLMRPALYDAWMDVQPVRPRDSGAILCDVVGPVCESGDWLARDRALALAPGDLIAVMGAGAYGMSMASNYNTRGRAAEVIVDGDRVYCVRRRERVDELFAGESVLP
;
A
#
# COMPACT_ATOMS: atom_id res chain seq x y z
N MET A 1 -24.39 7.93 -6.36
CA MET A 1 -23.31 7.98 -5.34
C MET A 1 -23.97 8.19 -3.98
N LYS A 2 -23.60 7.42 -2.96
CA LYS A 2 -24.16 7.58 -1.60
C LYS A 2 -23.65 8.90 -1.01
N LEU A 3 -24.55 9.70 -0.44
CA LEU A 3 -24.16 10.96 0.20
C LEU A 3 -23.42 10.67 1.52
N PRO A 4 -22.27 11.31 1.75
CA PRO A 4 -21.47 11.09 2.94
C PRO A 4 -22.19 11.57 4.22
N GLN A 5 -21.83 10.95 5.33
CA GLN A 5 -22.41 11.10 6.65
C GLN A 5 -21.35 11.56 7.67
N PRO A 6 -21.76 12.10 8.83
CA PRO A 6 -20.83 12.27 9.95
C PRO A 6 -20.04 10.99 10.23
N ASN A 7 -18.77 11.14 10.58
CA ASN A 7 -17.74 10.12 10.72
C ASN A 7 -17.22 9.47 9.43
N ASP A 8 -17.79 9.77 8.26
CA ASP A 8 -17.14 9.39 7.00
C ASP A 8 -15.81 10.14 6.85
N ARG A 9 -14.85 9.48 6.21
CA ARG A 9 -13.53 10.04 5.91
C ARG A 9 -13.49 10.53 4.46
N ILE A 10 -13.13 11.78 4.27
CA ILE A 10 -12.86 12.38 2.95
C ILE A 10 -11.41 12.84 2.96
N SER A 11 -10.57 12.10 2.24
CA SER A 11 -9.12 12.31 2.23
C SER A 11 -8.54 12.30 3.66
N GLU A 12 -7.90 13.38 4.08
CA GLU A 12 -7.30 13.57 5.40
C GLU A 12 -8.27 14.08 6.48
N TYR A 13 -9.54 14.31 6.15
CA TYR A 13 -10.53 14.85 7.06
C TYR A 13 -11.62 13.84 7.44
N VAL A 14 -12.06 13.92 8.70
CA VAL A 14 -13.25 13.22 9.21
C VAL A 14 -14.38 14.22 9.35
N LEU A 15 -15.54 13.92 8.75
CA LEU A 15 -16.73 14.76 8.84
C LEU A 15 -17.26 14.76 10.28
N ILE A 16 -17.32 15.91 10.93
CA ILE A 16 -17.82 16.05 12.31
C ILE A 16 -19.34 16.14 12.28
N GLU A 17 -19.85 17.16 11.61
CA GLU A 17 -21.27 17.46 11.60
C GLU A 17 -21.63 18.19 10.31
N ARG A 18 -22.88 18.02 9.89
CA ARG A 18 -23.44 18.78 8.79
C ARG A 18 -23.81 20.16 9.30
N VAL A 19 -23.11 21.18 8.84
CA VAL A 19 -23.34 22.58 9.26
C VAL A 19 -24.27 23.32 8.31
N GLY A 20 -24.63 22.72 7.17
CA GLY A 20 -25.70 23.28 6.34
C GLY A 20 -25.92 22.55 5.02
N THR A 21 -27.04 22.87 4.40
CA THR A 21 -27.35 22.56 3.01
C THR A 21 -27.47 23.87 2.26
N GLY A 22 -26.60 24.08 1.28
CA GLY A 22 -26.69 25.25 0.40
C GLY A 22 -27.13 24.83 -1.00
N ALA A 23 -27.36 25.81 -1.87
CA ALA A 23 -27.84 25.59 -3.24
C ALA A 23 -27.02 24.58 -4.07
N PHE A 24 -25.77 24.29 -3.67
CA PHE A 24 -24.81 23.51 -4.45
C PHE A 24 -24.24 22.28 -3.70
N GLY A 25 -24.93 21.83 -2.64
CA GLY A 25 -24.57 20.61 -1.91
C GLY A 25 -24.40 20.80 -0.41
N GLN A 26 -23.86 19.77 0.23
CA GLN A 26 -23.78 19.64 1.68
C GLN A 26 -22.48 20.27 2.20
N VAL A 27 -22.57 21.06 3.28
CA VAL A 27 -21.40 21.59 3.99
C VAL A 27 -21.24 20.78 5.27
N PHE A 28 -20.03 20.30 5.49
CA PHE A 28 -19.64 19.64 6.72
C PHE A 28 -18.55 20.45 7.40
N LYS A 29 -18.65 20.58 8.73
CA LYS A 29 -17.47 20.84 9.54
C LYS A 29 -16.69 19.55 9.60
N ALA A 30 -15.40 19.61 9.33
CA ALA A 30 -14.53 18.44 9.33
C ALA A 30 -13.25 18.76 10.10
N ARG A 31 -12.61 17.72 10.63
CA ARG A 31 -11.32 17.83 11.33
C ARG A 31 -10.27 16.99 10.64
N HIS A 32 -9.03 17.45 10.64
CA HIS A 32 -7.92 16.63 10.16
C HIS A 32 -7.75 15.41 11.09
N HIS A 33 -7.59 14.22 10.51
CA HIS A 33 -7.55 12.97 11.27
C HIS A 33 -6.29 12.82 12.15
N VAL A 34 -5.19 13.48 11.79
CA VAL A 34 -3.93 13.51 12.59
C VAL A 34 -3.81 14.77 13.44
N TRP A 35 -4.39 15.90 13.01
CA TRP A 35 -4.24 17.22 13.65
C TRP A 35 -5.63 17.74 14.02
N PRO A 36 -6.23 17.24 15.11
CA PRO A 36 -7.65 17.44 15.41
C PRO A 36 -8.04 18.91 15.61
N ASP A 37 -7.08 19.78 15.93
CA ASP A 37 -7.28 21.23 16.09
C ASP A 37 -7.47 21.95 14.74
N GLN A 38 -7.11 21.31 13.62
CA GLN A 38 -7.39 21.83 12.29
C GLN A 38 -8.83 21.51 11.89
N ILE A 39 -9.70 22.51 12.04
CA ILE A 39 -11.10 22.45 11.63
C ILE A 39 -11.26 23.17 10.28
N VAL A 40 -11.89 22.49 9.33
CA VAL A 40 -12.20 23.02 8.00
C VAL A 40 -13.68 22.88 7.69
N ALA A 41 -14.16 23.65 6.72
CA ALA A 41 -15.47 23.43 6.10
C ALA A 41 -15.27 22.66 4.79
N ILE A 42 -15.83 21.46 4.68
CA ILE A 42 -15.82 20.66 3.45
C ILE A 42 -17.18 20.82 2.78
N LYS A 43 -17.19 21.42 1.60
CA LYS A 43 -18.36 21.40 0.72
C LYS A 43 -18.26 20.21 -0.21
N ILE A 44 -19.32 19.42 -0.27
CA ILE A 44 -19.42 18.25 -1.12
C ILE A 44 -20.42 18.58 -2.22
N PRO A 45 -19.93 18.91 -3.42
CA PRO A 45 -20.79 19.32 -4.50
C PRO A 45 -21.57 18.13 -5.07
N THR A 46 -22.81 18.39 -5.42
CA THR A 46 -23.66 17.47 -6.18
C THR A 46 -23.75 17.86 -7.67
N ASP A 47 -23.22 19.03 -8.02
CA ASP A 47 -23.23 19.59 -9.38
C ASP A 47 -21.81 19.55 -9.99
N PRO A 48 -21.62 18.95 -11.18
CA PRO A 48 -20.33 18.94 -11.87
C PRO A 48 -19.77 20.33 -12.26
N ASP A 49 -20.60 21.37 -12.31
CA ASP A 49 -20.17 22.76 -12.59
C ASP A 49 -19.78 23.55 -11.34
N TYR A 50 -19.76 22.91 -10.16
CA TYR A 50 -19.52 23.54 -8.86
C TYR A 50 -18.31 24.48 -8.81
N VAL A 51 -17.21 24.14 -9.48
CA VAL A 51 -15.99 24.98 -9.50
C VAL A 51 -16.26 26.34 -10.16
N ARG A 52 -17.10 26.41 -11.20
CA ARG A 52 -17.50 27.69 -11.82
C ARG A 52 -18.39 28.51 -10.90
N MET A 53 -19.18 27.85 -10.07
CA MET A 53 -20.11 28.51 -9.15
C MET A 53 -19.35 29.15 -7.98
N LEU A 54 -18.38 28.44 -7.40
CA LEU A 54 -17.46 29.00 -6.41
C LEU A 54 -16.78 30.28 -6.92
N ARG A 55 -16.33 30.28 -8.18
CA ARG A 55 -15.79 31.47 -8.82
C ARG A 55 -16.79 32.63 -8.90
N ARG A 56 -18.07 32.37 -9.23
CA ARG A 56 -19.12 33.40 -9.26
C ARG A 56 -19.40 34.00 -7.88
N GLU A 57 -19.23 33.23 -6.81
CA GLU A 57 -19.37 33.68 -5.43
C GLU A 57 -18.13 34.41 -4.89
N GLY A 58 -17.09 34.62 -5.72
CA GLY A 58 -15.84 35.26 -5.30
C GLY A 58 -14.91 34.34 -4.50
N ILE A 59 -15.21 33.04 -4.41
CA ILE A 59 -14.37 32.06 -3.72
C ILE A 59 -13.28 31.59 -4.70
N GLY A 60 -12.06 32.08 -4.46
CA GLY A 60 -10.89 31.72 -5.24
C GLY A 60 -10.40 30.30 -4.92
N LEU A 61 -10.41 29.42 -5.91
CA LEU A 61 -9.70 28.14 -5.81
C LEU A 61 -8.20 28.37 -5.99
N HIS A 62 -7.36 27.80 -5.13
CA HIS A 62 -5.90 27.92 -5.22
C HIS A 62 -5.24 26.67 -5.83
N HIS A 63 -5.76 25.48 -5.51
CA HIS A 63 -5.24 24.21 -5.99
C HIS A 63 -6.35 23.20 -6.26
N VAL A 64 -6.01 22.15 -7.01
CA VAL A 64 -6.84 20.96 -7.24
C VAL A 64 -6.01 19.75 -6.87
N ASP A 65 -6.48 18.95 -5.93
CA ASP A 65 -5.86 17.69 -5.56
C ASP A 65 -6.58 16.52 -6.24
N PHE A 66 -5.82 15.68 -6.94
CA PHE A 66 -6.32 14.48 -7.61
C PHE A 66 -6.06 13.20 -6.81
N GLY A 67 -5.44 13.32 -5.64
CA GLY A 67 -5.07 12.20 -4.78
C GLY A 67 -4.06 11.27 -5.44
N GLY A 68 -4.02 10.03 -4.95
CA GLY A 68 -3.15 8.97 -5.46
C GLY A 68 -3.86 8.01 -6.41
N GLY A 69 -3.48 6.73 -6.32
CA GLY A 69 -4.20 5.65 -7.00
C GLY A 69 -3.57 5.17 -8.31
N LEU A 70 -2.46 5.75 -8.75
CA LEU A 70 -1.71 5.23 -9.89
C LEU A 70 -1.30 3.76 -9.62
N GLY A 71 -1.68 2.89 -10.55
CA GLY A 71 -1.31 1.47 -10.53
C GLY A 71 0.19 1.25 -10.75
N ILE A 72 0.66 0.08 -10.35
CA ILE A 72 1.97 -0.45 -10.76
C ILE A 72 1.73 -1.82 -11.37
N ARG A 73 2.65 -2.26 -12.22
CA ARG A 73 2.64 -3.62 -12.75
C ARG A 73 3.06 -4.61 -11.67
N TYR A 74 2.22 -5.60 -11.40
CA TYR A 74 2.58 -6.76 -10.60
C TYR A 74 2.86 -7.95 -11.50
N ARG A 75 1.99 -8.25 -12.46
CA ARG A 75 2.08 -9.40 -13.36
C ARG A 75 2.22 -8.95 -14.82
N ASP A 76 1.09 -8.64 -15.44
CA ASP A 76 0.92 -8.33 -16.86
C ASP A 76 0.18 -7.01 -17.08
N GLU A 77 -0.08 -6.24 -16.01
CA GLU A 77 -0.68 -4.92 -16.13
C GLU A 77 0.26 -3.95 -16.86
N GLU A 78 -0.31 -3.14 -17.76
CA GLU A 78 0.39 -2.07 -18.46
C GLU A 78 -0.12 -0.71 -17.96
N PRO A 79 0.32 -0.25 -16.77
CA PRO A 79 -0.06 1.07 -16.30
C PRO A 79 0.49 2.14 -17.26
N PRO A 80 -0.27 3.22 -17.51
CA PRO A 80 0.21 4.31 -18.37
C PRO A 80 1.50 4.91 -17.81
N ALA A 81 2.35 5.42 -18.70
CA ALA A 81 3.53 6.15 -18.27
C ALA A 81 3.10 7.35 -17.42
N ILE A 82 3.81 7.60 -16.32
CA ILE A 82 3.49 8.69 -15.38
C ILE A 82 3.40 10.03 -16.14
N GLY A 83 4.33 10.28 -17.06
CA GLY A 83 4.34 11.50 -17.87
C GLY A 83 3.08 11.66 -18.73
N GLU A 84 2.59 10.59 -19.35
CA GLU A 84 1.38 10.61 -20.18
C GLU A 84 0.13 10.87 -19.32
N LEU A 85 0.04 10.22 -18.16
CA LEU A 85 -1.07 10.43 -17.24
C LEU A 85 -1.11 11.87 -16.74
N ILE A 86 0.04 12.41 -16.32
CA ILE A 86 0.15 13.78 -15.82
C ILE A 86 -0.13 14.78 -16.96
N ALA A 87 0.38 14.57 -18.17
CA ALA A 87 0.08 15.43 -19.31
C ALA A 87 -1.41 15.44 -19.66
N ALA A 88 -2.06 14.26 -19.68
CA ALA A 88 -3.49 14.16 -19.93
C ALA A 88 -4.34 14.78 -18.81
N LEU A 89 -3.87 14.73 -17.56
CA LEU A 89 -4.48 15.39 -16.43
C LEU A 89 -4.40 16.92 -16.57
N LEU A 90 -3.21 17.45 -16.81
CA LEU A 90 -2.99 18.89 -16.98
C LEU A 90 -3.77 19.45 -18.17
N ALA A 91 -3.82 18.74 -19.30
CA ALA A 91 -4.63 19.14 -20.45
C ALA A 91 -6.13 19.23 -20.11
N ARG A 92 -6.65 18.34 -19.27
CA ARG A 92 -8.05 18.40 -18.80
C ARG A 92 -8.29 19.54 -17.82
N VAL A 93 -7.32 19.83 -16.95
CA VAL A 93 -7.37 20.98 -16.03
C VAL A 93 -7.41 22.29 -16.81
N ASP A 94 -6.54 22.41 -17.82
CA ASP A 94 -6.49 23.57 -18.71
C ASP A 94 -7.77 23.73 -19.54
N ALA A 95 -8.25 22.66 -20.18
CA ALA A 95 -9.49 22.68 -20.96
C ALA A 95 -10.74 23.09 -20.15
N ARG A 96 -10.69 23.00 -18.81
CA ARG A 96 -11.76 23.46 -17.90
C ARG A 96 -11.56 24.90 -17.41
N GLY A 97 -10.52 25.57 -17.86
CA GLY A 97 -10.18 26.95 -17.50
C GLY A 97 -9.52 27.05 -16.13
N HIS A 98 -8.73 26.05 -15.74
CA HIS A 98 -8.05 25.97 -14.45
C HIS A 98 -6.52 25.88 -14.59
N ALA A 99 -5.95 26.31 -15.72
CA ALA A 99 -4.49 26.34 -15.92
C ALA A 99 -3.73 27.20 -14.91
N ASP A 100 -4.42 28.15 -14.25
CA ASP A 100 -3.86 29.01 -13.21
C ASP A 100 -3.81 28.34 -11.82
N LYS A 101 -4.25 27.08 -11.71
CA LYS A 101 -4.33 26.36 -10.43
C LYS A 101 -3.13 25.45 -10.23
N THR A 102 -2.68 25.39 -8.98
CA THR A 102 -1.70 24.38 -8.58
C THR A 102 -2.35 23.01 -8.62
N VAL A 103 -1.71 22.03 -9.25
CA VAL A 103 -2.19 20.65 -9.30
C VAL A 103 -1.40 19.83 -8.29
N LEU A 104 -2.12 19.16 -7.39
CA LEU A 104 -1.55 18.26 -6.39
C LEU A 104 -1.89 16.80 -6.76
N VAL A 105 -0.96 15.90 -6.43
CA VAL A 105 -1.08 14.45 -6.58
C VAL A 105 -0.46 13.78 -5.36
N GLU A 106 -1.01 12.64 -4.93
CA GLU A 106 -0.58 11.91 -3.72
C GLU A 106 -0.08 10.49 -4.05
N PRO A 107 1.01 10.36 -4.82
CA PRO A 107 1.54 9.06 -5.19
C PRO A 107 2.13 8.35 -3.96
N GLY A 108 1.64 7.15 -3.68
CA GLY A 108 2.26 6.23 -2.70
C GLY A 108 2.89 5.05 -3.41
N ARG A 109 2.07 4.05 -3.72
CA ARG A 109 2.48 2.79 -4.35
C ARG A 109 3.26 2.97 -5.66
N SER A 110 2.96 3.97 -6.46
CA SER A 110 3.66 4.24 -7.72
C SER A 110 5.11 4.70 -7.53
N ILE A 111 5.47 5.25 -6.37
CA ILE A 111 6.85 5.63 -6.05
C ILE A 111 7.60 4.43 -5.47
N VAL A 112 7.05 3.81 -4.43
CA VAL A 112 7.82 2.86 -3.60
C VAL A 112 7.51 1.39 -3.88
N GLY A 113 6.41 1.07 -4.56
CA GLY A 113 5.94 -0.31 -4.73
C GLY A 113 6.98 -1.25 -5.32
N ASN A 114 7.48 -0.92 -6.51
CA ASN A 114 8.48 -1.73 -7.23
C ASN A 114 9.92 -1.48 -6.76
N ALA A 115 10.15 -0.50 -5.89
CA ALA A 115 11.46 -0.24 -5.31
C ALA A 115 11.82 -1.23 -4.18
N GLY A 116 10.84 -1.94 -3.63
CA GLY A 116 11.05 -2.89 -2.54
C GLY A 116 10.77 -4.34 -2.94
N VAL A 117 11.56 -5.25 -2.38
CA VAL A 117 11.36 -6.71 -2.42
C VAL A 117 11.46 -7.26 -1.01
N LEU A 118 10.71 -8.31 -0.70
CA LEU A 118 10.87 -9.08 0.53
C LEU A 118 11.78 -10.28 0.25
N LEU A 119 12.95 -10.32 0.89
CA LEU A 119 13.82 -11.49 0.82
C LEU A 119 13.42 -12.50 1.89
N ALA A 120 13.33 -13.76 1.50
CA ALA A 120 13.05 -14.88 2.39
C ALA A 120 13.95 -16.07 2.06
N ARG A 121 14.30 -16.85 3.08
CA ARG A 121 15.04 -18.11 2.93
C ARG A 121 14.10 -19.28 2.96
N THR A 122 14.29 -20.21 2.02
CA THR A 122 13.61 -21.49 2.00
C THR A 122 14.07 -22.34 3.19
N ILE A 123 13.13 -22.68 4.06
CA ILE A 123 13.36 -23.60 5.19
C ILE A 123 13.29 -25.03 4.68
N VAL A 124 12.21 -25.38 3.96
CA VAL A 124 11.98 -26.73 3.45
C VAL A 124 11.05 -26.71 2.25
N VAL A 125 11.27 -27.64 1.32
CA VAL A 125 10.34 -27.92 0.23
C VAL A 125 9.63 -29.24 0.54
N LYS A 126 8.33 -29.16 0.87
CA LYS A 126 7.48 -30.31 1.15
C LYS A 126 6.79 -30.76 -0.13
N ARG A 127 7.00 -32.02 -0.53
CA ARG A 127 6.30 -32.64 -1.66
C ARG A 127 5.13 -33.45 -1.13
N GLY A 128 3.92 -32.96 -1.35
CA GLY A 128 2.68 -33.64 -0.96
C GLY A 128 2.10 -34.45 -2.12
N THR A 129 1.01 -35.18 -1.83
CA THR A 129 0.25 -35.93 -2.84
C THR A 129 -0.57 -35.02 -3.74
N GLU A 130 -1.20 -33.98 -3.18
CA GLU A 130 -2.06 -33.03 -3.91
C GLU A 130 -1.37 -31.69 -4.20
N LYS A 131 -0.57 -31.20 -3.24
CA LYS A 131 0.09 -29.89 -3.35
C LYS A 131 1.50 -29.92 -2.78
N ASN A 132 2.40 -29.15 -3.40
CA ASN A 132 3.75 -28.93 -2.89
C ASN A 132 3.83 -27.57 -2.19
N PHE A 133 4.70 -27.46 -1.18
CA PHE A 133 4.91 -26.24 -0.43
C PHE A 133 6.39 -25.91 -0.32
N ALA A 134 6.76 -24.69 -0.68
CA ALA A 134 8.04 -24.09 -0.31
C ALA A 134 7.81 -23.26 0.97
N VAL A 135 8.20 -23.82 2.11
CA VAL A 135 8.11 -23.12 3.40
C VAL A 135 9.31 -22.20 3.52
N VAL A 136 9.08 -20.91 3.73
CA VAL A 136 10.12 -19.88 3.87
C VAL A 136 10.10 -19.24 5.26
N ASP A 137 11.13 -18.46 5.59
CA ASP A 137 11.26 -17.82 6.90
C ASP A 137 10.56 -16.45 7.03
N ALA A 138 9.94 -15.96 5.96
CA ALA A 138 9.02 -14.83 5.97
C ALA A 138 7.56 -15.30 5.98
N ALA A 139 6.66 -14.47 6.54
CA ALA A 139 5.26 -14.83 6.73
C ALA A 139 4.31 -13.66 6.46
N MET A 140 3.01 -13.88 6.65
CA MET A 140 1.96 -12.87 6.57
C MET A 140 2.17 -11.70 7.55
N ASN A 141 2.85 -11.93 8.68
CA ASN A 141 3.20 -10.86 9.63
C ASN A 141 4.29 -9.93 9.05
N ASP A 142 5.08 -10.39 8.09
CA ASP A 142 6.11 -9.61 7.39
C ASP A 142 5.52 -8.93 6.13
N LEU A 143 4.61 -9.62 5.43
CA LEU A 143 3.94 -9.14 4.23
C LEU A 143 2.48 -9.63 4.17
N MET A 144 1.57 -8.79 4.66
CA MET A 144 0.16 -9.14 4.82
C MET A 144 -0.64 -9.15 3.51
N ARG A 145 -0.14 -8.50 2.45
CA ARG A 145 -0.93 -8.23 1.23
C ARG A 145 -1.53 -9.48 0.58
N PRO A 146 -0.77 -10.59 0.37
CA PRO A 146 -1.34 -11.78 -0.25
C PRO A 146 -2.46 -12.37 0.61
N ALA A 147 -2.24 -12.54 1.91
CA ALA A 147 -3.20 -13.08 2.85
C ALA A 147 -4.47 -12.22 3.02
N LEU A 148 -4.34 -10.88 2.97
CA LEU A 148 -5.45 -9.96 3.24
C LEU A 148 -6.25 -9.58 1.99
N TYR A 149 -5.60 -9.48 0.84
CA TYR A 149 -6.21 -8.94 -0.40
C TYR A 149 -6.25 -9.94 -1.55
N ASP A 150 -5.85 -11.19 -1.31
CA ASP A 150 -5.55 -12.16 -2.37
C ASP A 150 -4.55 -11.60 -3.42
N ALA A 151 -3.67 -10.69 -3.00
CA ALA A 151 -2.82 -9.95 -3.92
C ALA A 151 -1.79 -10.86 -4.59
N TRP A 152 -1.75 -10.84 -5.92
CA TRP A 152 -0.69 -11.49 -6.67
C TRP A 152 0.61 -10.68 -6.56
N MET A 153 1.70 -11.34 -6.17
CA MET A 153 3.04 -10.78 -6.14
C MET A 153 4.01 -11.75 -6.81
N ASP A 154 4.94 -11.27 -7.62
CA ASP A 154 5.91 -12.15 -8.28
C ASP A 154 6.89 -12.73 -7.25
N VAL A 155 7.38 -13.95 -7.49
CA VAL A 155 8.35 -14.61 -6.61
C VAL A 155 9.47 -15.17 -7.47
N GLN A 156 10.70 -14.69 -7.22
CA GLN A 156 11.87 -15.07 -8.00
C GLN A 156 12.96 -15.68 -7.11
N PRO A 157 13.60 -16.79 -7.51
CA PRO A 157 14.83 -17.25 -6.86
C PRO A 157 15.94 -16.21 -7.04
N VAL A 158 16.63 -15.83 -5.97
CA VAL A 158 17.77 -14.89 -6.03
C VAL A 158 18.94 -15.51 -6.80
N ARG A 159 19.10 -16.83 -6.69
CA ARG A 159 20.04 -17.62 -7.49
C ARG A 159 19.25 -18.72 -8.20
N PRO A 160 18.95 -18.56 -9.50
CA PRO A 160 18.25 -19.57 -10.27
C PRO A 160 19.00 -20.90 -10.27
N ARG A 161 18.24 -22.00 -10.35
CA ARG A 161 18.77 -23.36 -10.47
C ARG A 161 18.35 -23.95 -11.81
N ASP A 162 19.25 -24.70 -12.42
CA ASP A 162 18.95 -25.48 -13.64
C ASP A 162 18.20 -26.80 -13.34
N SER A 163 17.77 -27.01 -12.11
CA SER A 163 16.91 -28.15 -11.74
C SER A 163 15.46 -27.92 -12.16
N GLY A 164 14.73 -28.99 -12.45
CA GLY A 164 13.31 -28.90 -12.82
C GLY A 164 12.47 -28.18 -11.77
N ALA A 165 11.75 -27.14 -12.21
CA ALA A 165 10.81 -26.41 -11.38
C ALA A 165 9.65 -27.33 -10.95
N ILE A 166 9.18 -27.14 -9.71
CA ILE A 166 7.96 -27.78 -9.21
C ILE A 166 6.88 -26.72 -9.04
N LEU A 167 5.62 -27.09 -9.27
CA LEU A 167 4.49 -26.25 -8.93
C LEU A 167 4.26 -26.33 -7.42
N CYS A 168 4.42 -25.21 -6.71
CA CYS A 168 4.25 -25.14 -5.27
C CYS A 168 3.64 -23.81 -4.81
N ASP A 169 3.06 -23.82 -3.61
CA ASP A 169 2.75 -22.60 -2.86
C ASP A 169 3.96 -22.18 -2.02
N VAL A 170 4.22 -20.88 -1.96
CA VAL A 170 5.20 -20.27 -1.07
C VAL A 170 4.47 -19.84 0.20
N VAL A 171 4.80 -20.47 1.32
CA VAL A 171 4.12 -20.29 2.60
C VAL A 171 5.10 -19.93 3.71
N GLY A 172 4.62 -19.21 4.72
CA GLY A 172 5.42 -18.91 5.89
C GLY A 172 5.30 -19.99 6.98
N PRO A 173 5.91 -19.73 8.15
CA PRO A 173 5.88 -20.62 9.31
C PRO A 173 4.80 -20.25 10.35
N VAL A 174 3.92 -19.30 10.07
CA VAL A 174 2.85 -18.88 10.99
C VAL A 174 1.76 -19.96 11.03
N CYS A 175 1.16 -20.16 12.20
CA CYS A 175 0.14 -21.19 12.45
C CYS A 175 -1.24 -20.81 11.90
N GLU A 176 -1.31 -20.32 10.66
CA GLU A 176 -2.54 -19.94 9.98
C GLU A 176 -2.57 -20.49 8.56
N SER A 177 -3.72 -21.04 8.17
CA SER A 177 -3.97 -21.54 6.81
C SER A 177 -3.83 -20.45 5.74
N GLY A 178 -4.08 -19.20 6.12
CA GLY A 178 -3.88 -18.00 5.30
C GLY A 178 -2.43 -17.51 5.21
N ASP A 179 -1.45 -18.17 5.84
CA ASP A 179 -0.03 -17.75 5.78
C ASP A 179 0.67 -18.17 4.48
N TRP A 180 0.19 -17.64 3.36
CA TRP A 180 0.79 -17.82 2.06
C TRP A 180 1.27 -16.47 1.50
N LEU A 181 2.44 -16.49 0.85
CA LEU A 181 3.03 -15.34 0.16
C LEU A 181 2.76 -15.40 -1.35
N ALA A 182 2.64 -16.61 -1.90
CA ALA A 182 2.28 -16.84 -3.29
C ALA A 182 1.69 -18.25 -3.48
N ARG A 183 0.73 -18.37 -4.40
CA ARG A 183 0.14 -19.65 -4.80
C ARG A 183 0.53 -20.04 -6.21
N ASP A 184 0.62 -21.35 -6.44
CA ASP A 184 0.77 -21.99 -7.76
C ASP A 184 1.96 -21.44 -8.57
N ARG A 185 3.15 -21.46 -7.96
CA ARG A 185 4.40 -20.97 -8.56
C ARG A 185 5.27 -22.12 -9.01
N ALA A 186 5.72 -22.06 -10.27
CA ALA A 186 6.71 -22.98 -10.81
C ALA A 186 8.11 -22.52 -10.37
N LEU A 187 8.66 -23.16 -9.34
CA LEU A 187 9.93 -22.76 -8.72
C LEU A 187 10.87 -23.95 -8.55
N ALA A 188 12.16 -23.72 -8.78
CA ALA A 188 13.23 -24.67 -8.51
C ALA A 188 13.98 -24.23 -7.25
N LEU A 189 13.62 -24.80 -6.10
CA LEU A 189 14.14 -24.41 -4.78
C LEU A 189 14.62 -25.62 -3.97
N ALA A 190 15.59 -25.38 -3.10
CA ALA A 190 16.05 -26.29 -2.06
C ALA A 190 16.15 -25.54 -0.71
N PRO A 191 16.21 -26.26 0.43
CA PRO A 191 16.51 -25.65 1.72
C PRO A 191 17.77 -24.76 1.66
N GLY A 192 17.66 -23.56 2.23
CA GLY A 192 18.73 -22.56 2.26
C GLY A 192 18.70 -21.54 1.11
N ASP A 193 18.01 -21.83 0.00
CA ASP A 193 17.90 -20.92 -1.14
C ASP A 193 17.13 -19.64 -0.76
N LEU A 194 17.53 -18.51 -1.34
CA LEU A 194 16.86 -17.22 -1.15
C LEU A 194 15.86 -16.97 -2.28
N ILE A 195 14.70 -16.45 -1.91
CA ILE A 195 13.68 -15.92 -2.82
C ILE A 195 13.49 -14.42 -2.58
N ALA A 196 13.04 -13.72 -3.61
CA ALA A 196 12.55 -12.35 -3.56
C ALA A 196 11.06 -12.33 -3.92
N VAL A 197 10.22 -11.85 -3.01
CA VAL A 197 8.83 -11.48 -3.31
C VAL A 197 8.83 -10.04 -3.82
N MET A 198 8.47 -9.86 -5.08
CA MET A 198 8.61 -8.60 -5.81
C MET A 198 7.45 -7.64 -5.52
N GLY A 199 7.69 -6.34 -5.67
CA GLY A 199 6.64 -5.32 -5.51
C GLY A 199 6.21 -5.12 -4.05
N ALA A 200 7.11 -5.34 -3.10
CA ALA A 200 6.85 -5.32 -1.66
C ALA A 200 7.17 -3.99 -0.98
N GLY A 201 7.56 -2.95 -1.72
CA GLY A 201 7.96 -1.66 -1.14
C GLY A 201 6.79 -0.77 -0.69
N ALA A 202 5.57 -1.04 -1.17
CA ALA A 202 4.36 -0.35 -0.74
C ALA A 202 3.44 -1.31 0.02
N TYR A 203 2.90 -0.87 1.15
CA TYR A 203 1.99 -1.68 1.98
C TYR A 203 2.59 -3.04 2.40
N GLY A 204 3.92 -3.11 2.49
CA GLY A 204 4.69 -4.22 3.05
C GLY A 204 4.94 -4.00 4.54
N MET A 205 6.14 -3.53 4.90
CA MET A 205 6.52 -3.24 6.29
C MET A 205 5.54 -2.31 7.02
N SER A 206 4.89 -1.36 6.34
CA SER A 206 3.89 -0.48 6.95
C SER A 206 2.68 -1.21 7.51
N MET A 207 2.45 -2.47 7.09
CA MET A 207 1.39 -3.35 7.57
C MET A 207 1.94 -4.56 8.35
N ALA A 208 3.24 -4.61 8.61
CA ALA A 208 3.86 -5.70 9.33
C ALA A 208 3.44 -5.69 10.81
N SER A 209 3.35 -6.88 11.40
CA SER A 209 2.91 -7.10 12.78
C SER A 209 3.84 -8.05 13.52
N ASN A 210 3.61 -8.17 14.83
CA ASN A 210 4.29 -9.14 15.68
C ASN A 210 3.47 -10.41 15.92
N TYR A 211 2.57 -10.76 14.99
CA TYR A 211 1.77 -11.99 15.09
C TYR A 211 2.68 -13.22 15.21
N ASN A 212 2.30 -14.16 16.06
CA ASN A 212 3.13 -15.30 16.51
C ASN A 212 4.45 -14.88 17.19
N THR A 213 4.48 -13.71 17.83
CA THR A 213 5.64 -13.19 18.57
C THR A 213 6.90 -13.14 17.71
N ARG A 214 6.72 -12.80 16.43
CA ARG A 214 7.81 -12.65 15.46
C ARG A 214 8.19 -11.17 15.39
N GLY A 215 9.46 -10.86 15.65
CA GLY A 215 9.97 -9.50 15.48
C GLY A 215 9.96 -9.08 14.01
N ARG A 216 9.49 -7.86 13.73
CA ARG A 216 9.48 -7.32 12.37
C ARG A 216 10.88 -7.36 11.76
N ALA A 217 10.94 -7.67 10.47
CA ALA A 217 12.18 -7.80 9.71
C ALA A 217 13.02 -6.51 9.72
N ALA A 218 14.31 -6.66 9.38
CA ALA A 218 15.15 -5.51 9.08
C ALA A 218 14.79 -4.94 7.70
N GLU A 219 14.95 -3.62 7.53
CA GLU A 219 14.88 -2.95 6.23
C GLU A 219 16.27 -2.43 5.86
N VAL A 220 16.65 -2.64 4.60
CA VAL A 220 17.90 -2.16 4.03
C VAL A 220 17.63 -1.35 2.77
N ILE A 221 18.43 -0.31 2.56
CA ILE A 221 18.48 0.44 1.29
C ILE A 221 19.78 0.13 0.59
N VAL A 222 19.71 -0.18 -0.70
CA VAL A 222 20.86 -0.30 -1.58
C VAL A 222 21.01 0.99 -2.35
N ASP A 223 22.18 1.60 -2.28
CA ASP A 223 22.54 2.80 -3.05
C ASP A 223 23.92 2.56 -3.69
N GLY A 224 23.90 2.32 -5.01
CA GLY A 224 25.06 1.86 -5.76
C GLY A 224 25.57 0.51 -5.25
N ASP A 225 26.83 0.50 -4.78
CA ASP A 225 27.51 -0.66 -4.22
C ASP A 225 27.40 -0.74 -2.67
N ARG A 226 26.67 0.19 -2.05
CA ARG A 226 26.52 0.28 -0.59
C ARG A 226 25.16 -0.22 -0.12
N VAL A 227 25.18 -0.82 1.07
CA VAL A 227 23.98 -1.30 1.76
C VAL A 227 23.87 -0.63 3.11
N TYR A 228 22.72 -0.01 3.39
CA TYR A 228 22.44 0.70 4.63
C TYR A 228 21.28 0.03 5.35
N CYS A 229 21.48 -0.38 6.61
CA CYS A 229 20.37 -0.82 7.46
C CYS A 229 19.61 0.41 7.95
N VAL A 230 18.43 0.65 7.40
CA VAL A 230 17.58 1.82 7.75
C VAL A 230 16.55 1.47 8.82
N ARG A 231 16.29 0.18 9.02
CA ARG A 231 15.53 -0.34 10.16
C ARG A 231 16.16 -1.65 10.61
N ARG A 232 16.58 -1.72 11.87
CA ARG A 232 17.06 -2.98 12.46
C ARG A 232 15.89 -3.94 12.70
N ARG A 233 16.18 -5.24 12.68
CA ARG A 233 15.24 -6.27 13.12
C ARG A 233 14.89 -6.05 14.60
N GLU A 234 13.62 -6.28 14.93
CA GLU A 234 13.16 -6.26 16.33
C GLU A 234 13.67 -7.50 17.08
N ARG A 235 14.10 -7.28 18.32
CA ARG A 235 14.53 -8.35 19.21
C ARG A 235 13.34 -8.85 20.03
N VAL A 236 13.38 -10.11 20.45
CA VAL A 236 12.29 -10.77 21.18
C VAL A 236 11.94 -10.04 22.47
N ASP A 237 12.92 -9.53 23.21
CA ASP A 237 12.72 -8.78 24.45
C ASP A 237 11.98 -7.45 24.22
N GLU A 238 12.10 -6.85 23.04
CA GLU A 238 11.42 -5.60 22.70
C GLU A 238 9.93 -5.81 22.45
N LEU A 239 9.51 -7.02 22.11
CA LEU A 239 8.10 -7.35 21.87
C LEU A 239 7.26 -7.24 23.14
N PHE A 240 7.88 -7.51 24.28
CA PHE A 240 7.23 -7.52 25.59
C PHE A 240 7.49 -6.22 26.38
N ALA A 241 8.19 -5.24 25.80
CA ALA A 241 8.56 -4.01 26.50
C ALA A 241 7.37 -3.18 26.99
N GLY A 242 6.19 -3.36 26.37
CA GLY A 242 4.93 -2.72 26.76
C GLY A 242 4.06 -3.57 27.69
N GLU A 243 4.53 -4.74 28.12
CA GLU A 243 3.77 -5.67 28.97
C GLU A 243 4.25 -5.61 30.43
N SER A 244 3.42 -6.11 31.35
CA SER A 244 3.75 -6.21 32.78
C SER A 244 3.05 -7.43 33.38
N VAL A 245 3.72 -8.09 34.32
CA VAL A 245 3.13 -9.18 35.09
C VAL A 245 2.18 -8.63 36.16
N LEU A 246 1.26 -9.47 36.64
CA LEU A 246 0.46 -9.15 37.83
C LEU A 246 1.36 -9.00 39.07
N PRO A 247 0.95 -8.20 40.07
CA PRO A 247 1.65 -8.10 41.35
C PRO A 247 1.64 -9.42 42.13
#